data_AF-A0A946AED7-F1
#
_entry.id   AF-A0A946AED7-F1
#
_cell.length_a   1.000
_cell.length_b   1.000
_cell.length_c   1.000
_cell.angle_alpha   90.00
_cell.angle_beta   90.00
_cell.angle_gamma   90.00
#
_symmetry.space_group_name_H-M   'P 1'
#
loop_
_entity.id
_entity.type
_entity.pdbx_description
1 polymer ?
#
loop_
_entity_poly.entity_id
_entity_poly.type
_entity_poly.pdbx_seq_one_letter_code
_entity_poly.pdbx_strand_id
1 'polypeptide(L)'
;EVMGKVDVLLAPQEGNPLLTITNCTGHPAIAVPTGFAWRDDEAYGPAAKPGPGSKLLPHCSVLWGRLYDDGRMIRLAMALEAAMNLRVAMRPPLFDH
;
A
#
# COMPACT_ATOMS: atom_id res chain seq x y z
N GLU A 1 -12.33 11.55 -17.70
CA GLU A 1 -12.14 10.80 -16.44
C GLU A 1 -10.73 10.21 -16.41
N VAL A 2 -10.02 10.21 -15.26
CA VAL A 2 -8.62 9.74 -15.17
C VAL A 2 -8.52 8.23 -15.43
N MET A 3 -9.44 7.45 -14.87
CA MET A 3 -9.47 5.99 -15.03
C MET A 3 -9.83 5.52 -16.45
N GLY A 4 -10.32 6.42 -17.31
CA GLY A 4 -10.45 6.15 -18.75
C GLY A 4 -9.12 6.19 -19.52
N LYS A 5 -8.05 6.71 -18.91
CA LYS A 5 -6.71 6.87 -19.55
C LYS A 5 -5.67 5.91 -19.00
N VAL A 6 -5.89 5.36 -17.81
CA VAL A 6 -4.97 4.44 -17.14
C VAL A 6 -5.71 3.19 -16.71
N ASP A 7 -5.01 2.06 -16.63
CA ASP A 7 -5.60 0.79 -16.18
C ASP A 7 -5.66 0.69 -14.66
N VAL A 8 -4.58 1.11 -14.00
CA VAL A 8 -4.44 1.14 -12.54
C VAL A 8 -3.69 2.42 -12.17
N LEU A 9 -4.10 3.05 -11.08
CA LEU A 9 -3.39 4.16 -10.47
C LEU A 9 -2.66 3.67 -9.21
N LEU A 10 -1.35 3.87 -9.14
CA LEU A 10 -0.53 3.60 -7.96
C LEU A 10 -0.36 4.90 -7.17
N ALA A 11 -0.64 4.85 -5.87
CA ALA A 11 -0.51 6.01 -5.02
C ALA A 11 -0.02 5.65 -3.60
N PRO A 12 0.64 6.60 -2.91
CA PRO A 12 1.00 6.43 -1.51
C PRO A 12 -0.28 6.40 -0.65
N GLN A 13 -0.31 5.56 0.37
CA GLN A 13 -1.44 5.52 1.31
C GLN A 13 -1.44 6.72 2.27
N GLU A 14 -0.30 7.36 2.47
CA GLU A 14 -0.11 8.41 3.47
C GLU A 14 -0.56 9.79 2.96
N GLY A 15 -1.25 10.55 3.81
CA GLY A 15 -1.47 11.99 3.61
C GLY A 15 -2.40 12.40 2.47
N ASN A 16 -3.13 11.48 1.83
CA ASN A 16 -4.01 11.77 0.70
C ASN A 16 -5.44 11.26 0.95
N PRO A 17 -6.51 12.02 0.61
CA PRO A 17 -7.91 11.56 0.69
C PRO A 17 -8.28 10.38 -0.22
N LEU A 18 -7.32 9.59 -0.73
CA LEU A 18 -7.56 8.55 -1.73
C LEU A 18 -8.60 7.55 -1.26
N LEU A 19 -8.46 6.98 -0.06
CA LEU A 19 -9.44 6.03 0.48
C LEU A 19 -10.84 6.66 0.62
N THR A 20 -10.92 7.94 0.94
CA THR A 20 -12.20 8.66 0.95
C THR A 20 -12.78 8.75 -0.45
N ILE A 21 -11.96 9.08 -1.46
CA ILE A 21 -12.38 9.14 -2.86
C ILE A 21 -12.83 7.76 -3.36
N THR A 22 -12.10 6.69 -3.02
CA THR A 22 -12.45 5.31 -3.41
C THR A 22 -13.80 4.92 -2.83
N ASN A 23 -14.04 5.24 -1.56
CA ASN A 23 -15.32 5.00 -0.89
C ASN A 23 -16.47 5.81 -1.48
N CYS A 24 -16.25 7.08 -1.84
CA CYS A 24 -17.30 7.94 -2.41
C CYS A 24 -17.64 7.59 -3.87
N THR A 25 -16.69 7.05 -4.63
CA THR A 25 -16.88 6.78 -6.07
C THR A 25 -17.11 5.30 -6.39
N GLY A 26 -16.88 4.40 -5.43
CA GLY A 26 -17.04 2.96 -5.58
C GLY A 26 -15.92 2.25 -6.35
N HIS A 27 -14.89 2.98 -6.78
CA HIS A 27 -13.76 2.38 -7.50
C HIS A 27 -12.97 1.44 -6.58
N PRO A 28 -12.62 0.24 -7.07
CA PRO A 28 -11.93 -0.76 -6.25
C PRO A 28 -10.50 -0.32 -5.91
N ALA A 29 -10.09 -0.56 -4.68
CA ALA A 29 -8.77 -0.22 -4.17
C ALA A 29 -8.15 -1.39 -3.41
N ILE A 30 -6.83 -1.57 -3.49
CA ILE A 30 -6.10 -2.57 -2.72
C ILE A 30 -4.79 -1.99 -2.18
N ALA A 31 -4.58 -2.14 -0.86
CA ALA A 31 -3.31 -1.84 -0.23
C ALA A 31 -2.34 -3.01 -0.41
N VAL A 32 -1.19 -2.76 -1.03
CA VAL A 32 -0.14 -3.75 -1.29
C VAL A 32 1.05 -3.43 -0.40
N PRO A 33 1.61 -4.41 0.33
CA PRO A 33 2.85 -4.21 1.08
C PRO A 33 3.98 -3.82 0.12
N THR A 34 4.62 -2.68 0.36
CA THR A 34 5.69 -2.16 -0.51
C THR A 34 6.98 -1.84 0.25
N GLY A 35 6.98 -1.99 1.57
CA GLY A 35 8.22 -2.00 2.35
C GLY A 35 7.98 -1.69 3.81
N PHE A 36 8.97 -1.03 4.41
CA PHE A 36 8.94 -0.54 5.77
C PHE A 36 9.46 0.90 5.80
N ALA A 37 8.90 1.71 6.69
CA ALA A 37 9.30 3.09 6.89
C ALA A 37 9.60 3.33 8.37
N TRP A 38 10.63 4.12 8.64
CA TRP A 38 10.90 4.59 10.00
C TRP A 38 9.86 5.62 10.39
N ARG A 39 9.31 5.53 11.61
CA ARG A 39 8.36 6.49 12.18
C ARG A 39 8.66 6.77 13.64
N ASP A 40 8.33 7.98 14.07
CA ASP A 40 8.50 8.42 15.46
C ASP A 40 7.38 7.91 16.39
N ASP A 41 6.21 7.59 15.83
CA ASP A 41 5.09 6.96 16.54
C ASP A 41 4.53 5.76 15.74
N GLU A 42 3.50 5.11 16.29
CA GLU A 42 2.85 3.95 15.67
C GLU A 42 1.72 4.32 14.71
N ALA A 43 1.41 5.61 14.55
CA ALA A 43 0.39 6.06 13.62
C ALA A 43 0.86 5.86 12.17
N TYR A 44 -0.09 5.61 11.27
CA TYR A 44 0.22 5.54 9.85
C TYR A 44 0.37 6.96 9.29
N GLY A 45 1.61 7.37 9.07
CA GLY A 45 1.96 8.72 8.62
C GLY A 45 3.25 8.75 7.80
N PRO A 46 3.72 9.94 7.39
CA PRO A 46 4.92 10.09 6.57
C PRO A 46 6.14 9.42 7.19
N ALA A 47 7.02 8.88 6.34
CA ALA A 47 8.30 8.37 6.78
C ALA A 47 9.14 9.45 7.48
N ALA A 48 9.75 9.08 8.61
CA ALA A 48 10.69 9.88 9.37
C ALA A 48 12.14 9.44 9.10
N LYS A 49 13.10 10.27 9.53
CA LYS A 49 14.51 9.85 9.54
C LYS A 49 14.76 8.92 10.73
N PRO A 50 15.59 7.87 10.59
CA PRO A 50 15.94 7.02 11.72
C PRO A 50 16.58 7.83 12.85
N GLY A 51 16.10 7.65 14.08
CA GLY A 51 16.57 8.33 15.27
C GLY A 51 16.20 7.61 16.57
N PRO A 52 16.64 8.12 17.74
CA PRO A 52 16.30 7.54 19.03
C PRO A 52 14.78 7.48 19.22
N GLY A 53 14.25 6.28 19.46
CA GLY A 53 12.81 6.05 19.64
C GLY A 53 12.03 5.77 18.36
N SER A 54 12.60 6.00 17.18
CA SER A 54 11.96 5.64 15.91
C SER A 54 11.83 4.13 15.77
N LYS A 55 10.71 3.69 15.18
CA LYS A 55 10.40 2.29 14.91
C LYS A 55 10.29 2.05 13.42
N LEU A 56 10.79 0.91 12.96
CA LEU A 56 10.61 0.48 11.57
C LEU A 56 9.25 -0.22 11.44
N LEU A 57 8.31 0.41 10.75
CA LEU A 57 6.91 -0.02 10.65
C LEU A 57 6.52 -0.41 9.22
N PRO A 58 5.53 -1.30 9.02
CA PRO A 58 5.06 -1.67 7.69
C PRO A 58 4.55 -0.47 6.88
N HIS A 59 4.90 -0.44 5.60
CA HIS A 59 4.46 0.55 4.63
C HIS A 59 3.78 -0.13 3.45
N CYS A 60 2.71 0.48 2.96
CA CYS A 60 1.96 0.02 1.81
C CYS A 60 1.69 1.15 0.81
N SER A 61 1.52 0.74 -0.43
CA SER A 61 1.01 1.58 -1.51
C SER A 61 -0.37 1.09 -1.93
N VAL A 62 -1.23 1.99 -2.36
CA VAL A 62 -2.58 1.67 -2.80
C VAL A 62 -2.63 1.62 -4.31
N LEU A 63 -3.18 0.53 -4.84
CA LEU A 63 -3.58 0.44 -6.23
C LEU A 63 -5.06 0.76 -6.35
N TRP A 64 -5.43 1.51 -7.38
CA TRP A 64 -6.80 1.88 -7.66
C TRP A 64 -7.20 1.44 -9.07
N GLY A 65 -8.28 0.68 -9.18
CA GLY A 65 -8.75 0.07 -10.42
C GLY A 65 -9.99 0.74 -10.97
N ARG A 66 -10.36 0.37 -12.20
CA ARG A 66 -11.65 0.79 -12.80
C ARG A 66 -12.80 0.07 -12.12
N LEU A 67 -13.97 0.71 -12.12
CA LEU A 67 -15.22 0.06 -11.71
C LEU A 67 -15.42 -1.25 -12.48
N TYR A 68 -15.68 -2.33 -11.74
CA TYR A 68 -15.97 -3.66 -12.28
C TYR A 68 -14.79 -4.35 -13.03
N ASP A 69 -13.55 -3.88 -12.90
CA ASP A 69 -12.33 -4.51 -13.47
C ASP A 69 -11.30 -4.89 -12.38
N ASP A 70 -11.78 -5.37 -11.24
CA ASP A 70 -10.98 -5.77 -10.09
C ASP A 70 -9.91 -6.82 -10.46
N GLY A 71 -10.24 -7.73 -11.38
CA GLY A 71 -9.35 -8.81 -11.79
C GLY A 71 -8.04 -8.33 -12.41
N ARG A 72 -8.02 -7.18 -13.09
CA ARG A 72 -6.77 -6.57 -13.61
C ARG A 72 -5.92 -6.02 -12.46
N MET A 73 -6.55 -5.31 -11.53
CA MET A 73 -5.88 -4.73 -10.35
C MET A 73 -5.30 -5.82 -9.43
N ILE A 74 -6.06 -6.88 -9.15
CA ILE A 74 -5.62 -8.00 -8.31
C ILE A 74 -4.41 -8.71 -8.93
N ARG A 75 -4.42 -8.97 -10.24
CA ARG A 75 -3.27 -9.57 -10.94
C ARG A 75 -2.00 -8.73 -10.79
N LEU A 76 -2.12 -7.41 -10.91
CA LEU A 76 -0.99 -6.50 -10.68
C LEU A 76 -0.53 -6.54 -9.21
N ALA A 77 -1.45 -6.54 -8.25
CA ALA A 77 -1.14 -6.62 -6.83
C ALA A 77 -0.35 -7.88 -6.48
N MET A 78 -0.77 -9.05 -7.00
CA MET A 78 -0.08 -10.33 -6.79
C MET A 78 1.31 -10.32 -7.41
N ALA A 79 1.47 -9.75 -8.62
CA ALA A 79 2.77 -9.64 -9.27
C ALA A 79 3.72 -8.72 -8.50
N LEU A 80 3.21 -7.60 -7.96
CA LEU A 80 3.98 -6.70 -7.10
C LEU A 80 4.39 -7.36 -5.79
N GLU A 81 3.47 -8.06 -5.13
CA GLU A 81 3.77 -8.78 -3.88
C GLU A 81 4.88 -9.82 -4.09
N ALA A 82 4.80 -10.60 -5.17
CA ALA A 82 5.82 -11.58 -5.53
C ALA A 82 7.18 -10.93 -5.83
N ALA A 83 7.18 -9.80 -6.55
CA ALA A 83 8.41 -9.08 -6.90
C ALA A 83 9.08 -8.45 -5.67
N MET A 84 8.30 -7.95 -4.72
CA MET A 84 8.81 -7.29 -3.51
C MET A 84 9.26 -8.29 -2.44
N ASN A 85 8.66 -9.50 -2.41
CA ASN A 85 9.04 -10.62 -1.54
C ASN A 85 9.18 -10.24 -0.04
N LEU A 86 8.42 -9.25 0.42
CA LEU A 86 8.56 -8.68 1.77
C LEU A 86 8.18 -9.67 2.87
N ARG A 87 7.27 -10.61 2.59
CA ARG A 87 6.86 -11.65 3.55
C ARG A 87 8.02 -12.53 3.99
N VAL A 88 8.96 -12.80 3.09
CA VAL A 88 10.16 -13.59 3.38
C VAL A 88 11.23 -12.68 3.99
N ALA A 89 11.38 -11.46 3.47
CA ALA A 89 12.41 -10.54 3.92
C ALA A 89 12.18 -10.02 5.35
N MET A 90 10.93 -9.83 5.78
CA MET A 90 10.63 -9.22 7.06
C MET A 90 9.28 -9.70 7.60
N ARG A 91 9.35 -10.74 8.43
CA ARG A 91 8.21 -11.36 9.11
C ARG A 91 8.15 -10.89 10.56
N PRO A 92 6.96 -10.62 11.13
CA PRO A 92 6.89 -10.23 12.54
C PRO A 92 7.31 -11.41 13.44
N PRO A 93 8.04 -11.15 14.54
CA PRO A 93 8.68 -12.20 15.35
C PRO A 93 7.74 -13.27 15.92
N LEU A 94 6.44 -12.94 16.06
CA LEU A 94 5.43 -13.86 16.59
C LEU A 94 5.00 -14.96 15.59
N PHE A 95 5.50 -14.93 14.35
CA PHE A 95 5.06 -15.83 13.28
C PHE A 95 6.17 -16.74 12.74
N ASP A 96 7.29 -16.91 13.42
CA ASP A 96 8.44 -17.72 12.98
C ASP A 96 8.29 -19.25 13.21
N HIS A 97 7.05 -19.74 13.35
CA HIS A 97 6.71 -21.16 13.51
C HIS A 97 5.97 -21.70 12.27
#